data_AF-A0A1H7LPI2-F1
#
_entry.id   AF-A0A1H7LPI2-F1
#
_cell.length_a   1.000
_cell.length_b   1.000
_cell.length_c   1.000
_cell.angle_alpha   90.00
_cell.angle_beta   90.00
_cell.angle_gamma   90.00
#
_symmetry.space_group_name_H-M   'P 1'
#
loop_
_entity.id
_entity.type
_entity.pdbx_description
1 polymer ?
#
loop_
_entity_poly.entity_id
_entity_poly.type
_entity_poly.pdbx_seq_one_letter_code
_entity_poly.pdbx_strand_id
1 'polypeptide(L)'
;MKDFKIDTDELERIVTHLPTGIKFRFSPTDTEPEVLDPGSVLLYDDLGGVWIGDVVAGEHDEVIMQAAWEAVNEKYWEESRKTE
;
A
#
# COMPACT_ATOMS: atom_id res chain seq x y z
N MET A 1 -11.14 5.34 -6.60
CA MET A 1 -10.17 6.18 -5.88
C MET A 1 -10.73 7.37 -5.06
N LYS A 2 -12.06 7.63 -4.96
CA LYS A 2 -12.55 8.81 -4.20
C LYS A 2 -12.38 8.69 -2.68
N ASP A 3 -12.20 7.48 -2.17
CA ASP A 3 -12.15 7.19 -0.75
C ASP A 3 -10.72 7.14 -0.18
N PHE A 4 -9.69 7.24 -1.03
CA PHE A 4 -8.29 7.13 -0.63
C PHE A 4 -7.50 8.37 -1.04
N LYS A 5 -6.73 8.92 -0.11
CA LYS A 5 -5.67 9.89 -0.38
C LYS A 5 -4.34 9.14 -0.38
N ILE A 6 -3.67 9.12 -1.53
CA ILE A 6 -2.36 8.48 -1.70
C ILE A 6 -1.29 9.58 -1.66
N ASP A 7 -0.51 9.60 -0.58
CA ASP A 7 0.69 10.42 -0.43
C ASP A 7 1.90 9.53 -0.76
N THR A 8 2.51 9.75 -1.92
CA THR A 8 3.68 8.99 -2.38
C THR A 8 4.96 9.71 -1.96
N ASP A 9 5.84 9.03 -1.23
CA ASP A 9 7.23 9.44 -1.02
C ASP A 9 8.16 8.64 -1.96
N GLU A 10 9.42 9.00 -2.16
CA GLU A 10 10.29 8.29 -3.12
C GLU A 10 10.48 6.81 -2.75
N LEU A 11 10.40 6.47 -1.45
CA LEU A 11 10.68 5.13 -0.93
C LEU A 11 9.45 4.38 -0.42
N GLU A 12 8.37 5.08 -0.05
CA GLU A 12 7.20 4.48 0.60
C GLU A 12 5.90 5.05 0.03
N ARG A 13 4.78 4.38 0.29
CA ARG A 13 3.45 4.81 -0.14
C ARG A 13 2.55 4.90 1.08
N ILE A 14 2.15 6.12 1.44
CA ILE A 14 1.23 6.35 2.54
C ILE A 14 -0.17 6.55 1.99
N VAL A 15 -1.13 5.76 2.45
CA VAL A 15 -2.52 5.85 2.01
C VAL A 15 -3.41 6.16 3.20
N THR A 16 -4.24 7.18 3.07
CA THR A 16 -5.28 7.51 4.06
C THR A 16 -6.65 7.16 3.50
N HIS A 17 -7.38 6.28 4.18
CA HIS A 17 -8.79 6.02 3.90
C HIS A 17 -9.63 7.17 4.47
N LEU A 18 -10.10 8.07 3.61
CA LEU A 18 -10.76 9.33 3.97
C LEU A 18 -12.00 9.16 4.86
N PRO A 19 -12.89 8.16 4.64
CA PRO A 19 -14.10 7.98 5.47
C PRO A 19 -13.81 7.62 6.93
N THR A 20 -12.72 6.89 7.18
CA THR A 20 -12.38 6.34 8.51
C THR A 20 -11.19 7.02 9.17
N GLY A 21 -10.35 7.69 8.38
CA GLY A 21 -9.08 8.25 8.82
C GLY A 21 -7.97 7.22 9.01
N ILE A 22 -8.19 5.94 8.69
CA ILE A 22 -7.17 4.89 8.79
C ILE A 22 -6.03 5.22 7.82
N LYS A 23 -4.80 5.03 8.28
CA LYS A 23 -3.58 5.23 7.51
C LYS A 23 -2.80 3.95 7.37
N PHE A 24 -2.44 3.64 6.14
CA PHE A 24 -1.58 2.54 5.79
C PHE A 24 -0.26 3.06 5.22
N ARG A 25 0.81 2.30 5.44
CA ARG A 25 2.09 2.47 4.80
C ARG A 25 2.41 1.21 4.02
N PHE A 26 2.77 1.38 2.76
CA PHE A 26 3.29 0.31 1.93
C PHE A 26 4.75 0.62 1.60
N SER A 27 5.64 -0.28 1.99
CA SER A 27 7.07 -0.15 1.75
C SER A 27 7.55 -1.33 0.90
N PRO A 28 8.34 -1.10 -0.15
CA PRO A 28 8.85 -2.17 -0.99
C PRO A 28 9.87 -2.99 -0.19
N THR A 29 9.95 -4.28 -0.49
CA THR A 29 10.95 -5.19 0.05
C THR A 29 11.52 -6.05 -1.06
N ASP A 30 12.83 -6.29 -1.02
CA ASP A 30 13.51 -7.17 -1.97
C ASP A 30 13.21 -8.65 -1.71
N THR A 31 12.77 -8.99 -0.49
CA THR A 31 12.54 -10.38 -0.06
C THR A 31 11.28 -10.51 0.80
N GLU A 32 10.62 -11.65 0.69
CA GLU A 32 9.53 -12.05 1.59
C GLU A 32 10.10 -12.33 2.99
N PRO A 33 9.73 -11.55 4.02
CA PRO A 33 10.24 -11.76 5.37
C PRO A 33 9.69 -13.07 5.95
N GLU A 34 10.53 -13.85 6.64
CA GLU A 34 10.12 -15.10 7.31
C GLU A 34 9.15 -14.85 8.47
N VAL A 35 9.19 -13.65 9.05
CA VAL A 35 8.33 -13.22 10.15
C VAL A 35 7.82 -11.81 9.85
N LEU A 36 6.50 -11.62 9.96
CA LEU A 36 5.84 -10.32 9.86
C LEU A 36 5.47 -9.81 11.26
N ASP A 37 5.53 -8.50 11.43
CA ASP A 37 5.03 -7.86 12.65
C ASP A 37 3.51 -8.05 12.79
N PRO A 38 2.98 -8.13 14.02
CA PRO A 38 1.54 -8.23 14.24
C PRO A 38 0.84 -6.96 13.73
N GLY A 39 0.14 -7.07 12.60
CA GLY A 39 -0.55 -5.95 11.93
C GLY A 39 0.06 -5.55 10.58
N SER A 40 1.13 -6.23 10.16
CA SER A 40 1.72 -6.12 8.82
C SER A 40 1.19 -7.20 7.89
N VAL A 41 1.06 -6.87 6.60
CA VAL A 41 0.58 -7.78 5.55
C VAL A 41 1.58 -7.78 4.39
N LEU A 42 1.85 -8.97 3.84
CA LEU A 42 2.64 -9.13 2.62
C LEU A 42 1.77 -8.94 1.38
N LEU A 43 2.22 -8.08 0.48
CA LEU A 43 1.49 -7.63 -0.71
C LEU A 43 2.40 -7.72 -1.94
N TYR A 44 1.79 -7.80 -3.11
CA TYR A 44 2.50 -7.91 -4.38
C TYR A 44 1.91 -6.93 -5.39
N ASP A 45 2.78 -6.27 -6.16
CA ASP A 45 2.37 -5.39 -7.26
C ASP A 45 2.27 -6.16 -8.58
N ASP A 46 1.61 -5.56 -9.58
CA ASP A 46 1.39 -6.20 -10.89
C ASP A 46 2.68 -6.35 -11.72
N LEU A 47 3.77 -5.67 -11.32
CA LEU A 47 5.10 -5.77 -11.93
C LEU A 47 5.98 -6.84 -11.25
N GLY A 48 5.45 -7.54 -10.24
CA GLY A 48 6.14 -8.60 -9.51
C GLY A 48 7.02 -8.12 -8.36
N GLY A 49 6.88 -6.86 -7.93
CA GLY A 49 7.53 -6.38 -6.70
C GLY A 49 6.76 -6.81 -5.45
N VAL A 50 7.50 -6.91 -4.34
CA VAL A 50 7.00 -7.35 -3.04
C VAL A 50 6.93 -6.15 -2.10
N TRP A 51 5.85 -6.05 -1.34
CA TRP A 51 5.55 -4.92 -0.47
C TRP A 51 5.07 -5.36 0.89
N ILE A 52 5.36 -4.55 1.91
CA ILE A 52 4.86 -4.72 3.26
C ILE A 52 3.87 -3.60 3.54
N GLY A 53 2.63 -3.97 3.88
CA GLY A 53 1.58 -3.06 4.31
C GLY A 53 1.47 -3.01 5.83
N ASP A 54 1.65 -1.83 6.42
CA ASP A 54 1.51 -1.57 7.86
C ASP A 54 0.37 -0.60 8.15
N VAL A 55 -0.26 -0.73 9.31
CA VAL A 55 -1.18 0.28 9.84
C VAL A 55 -0.40 1.31 10.64
N VAL A 56 -0.44 2.57 10.18
CA VAL A 56 0.26 3.69 10.82
C VAL A 56 -0.66 4.44 11.79
N ALA A 57 -1.96 4.46 11.52
CA ALA A 57 -2.97 5.06 12.38
C ALA A 57 -4.35 4.45 12.14
N GLY A 58 -5.12 4.30 13.22
CA GLY A 58 -6.44 3.67 13.17
C GLY A 58 -6.41 2.19 13.54
N GLU A 59 -7.57 1.56 13.46
CA GLU A 59 -7.71 0.11 13.67
C GLU A 59 -7.31 -0.63 12.39
N HIS A 60 -6.62 -1.77 12.53
CA HIS A 60 -6.29 -2.60 11.39
C HIS A 60 -7.57 -3.18 10.78
N ASP A 61 -7.77 -2.92 9.49
CA ASP A 61 -8.86 -3.47 8.70
C ASP A 61 -8.25 -4.01 7.40
N GLU A 62 -8.26 -5.33 7.26
CA GLU A 62 -7.67 -6.06 6.14
C GLU A 62 -8.36 -5.70 4.81
N VAL A 63 -9.68 -5.49 4.82
CA VAL A 63 -10.46 -5.15 3.62
C VAL A 63 -10.08 -3.76 3.13
N ILE A 64 -9.98 -2.79 4.05
CA ILE A 64 -9.60 -1.42 3.70
C ILE A 64 -8.13 -1.38 3.26
N MET A 65 -7.25 -2.14 3.91
CA MET A 65 -5.83 -2.24 3.52
C MET A 65 -5.67 -2.80 2.11
N GLN A 66 -6.37 -3.88 1.77
CA GLN A 66 -6.34 -4.47 0.44
C GLN A 66 -6.82 -3.47 -0.62
N ALA A 67 -7.94 -2.79 -0.37
CA ALA A 67 -8.46 -1.77 -1.28
C ALA A 67 -7.51 -0.56 -1.42
N ALA A 68 -6.81 -0.19 -0.34
CA ALA A 68 -5.79 0.85 -0.38
C ALA A 68 -4.58 0.42 -1.22
N TRP A 69 -4.16 -0.86 -1.12
CA TRP A 69 -3.09 -1.42 -1.92
C TRP A 69 -3.43 -1.46 -3.41
N GLU A 70 -4.63 -1.93 -3.77
CA GLU A 70 -5.10 -1.95 -5.15
C GLU A 70 -5.09 -0.54 -5.77
N ALA A 71 -5.50 0.47 -5.01
CA ALA A 71 -5.46 1.86 -5.47
C ALA A 71 -4.01 2.37 -5.68
N VAL A 72 -3.05 1.97 -4.83
CA VAL A 72 -1.63 2.31 -5.03
C VAL A 72 -1.07 1.63 -6.27
N ASN A 73 -1.33 0.33 -6.40
CA ASN A 73 -0.81 -0.48 -7.48
C ASN A 73 -1.38 -0.03 -8.85
N GLU A 74 -2.68 0.26 -8.94
CA GLU A 74 -3.30 0.82 -10.15
C GLU A 74 -2.62 2.14 -10.57
N LYS A 75 -2.44 3.08 -9.62
CA LYS A 75 -1.80 4.36 -9.90
C LYS A 75 -0.37 4.17 -10.38
N TYR A 76 0.39 3.30 -9.72
CA TYR A 76 1.78 3.03 -10.07
C TYR A 76 1.92 2.39 -11.45
N TRP A 77 1.04 1.42 -11.76
CA TRP A 77 0.96 0.82 -13.08
C TRP A 77 0.65 1.87 -14.16
N GLU A 78 -0.33 2.76 -13.93
CA GLU A 78 -0.65 3.84 -14.86
C GLU A 78 0.53 4.81 -15.09
N GLU A 79 1.29 5.15 -14.05
CA GLU A 79 2.48 6.00 -14.15
C GLU A 79 3.62 5.30 -14.90
N SER A 80 3.83 4.01 -14.66
CA SER A 80 4.86 3.22 -15.35
C SER A 80 4.65 3.19 -16.87
N ARG A 81 3.40 2.99 -17.34
CA ARG A 81 3.06 2.98 -18.78
C ARG A 81 3.15 4.34 -19.47
N LYS A 82 3.10 5.44 -18.73
CA LYS A 82 3.25 6.80 -19.30
C LYS A 82 4.71 7.16 -19.57
N THR A 83 5.63 6.35 -19.06
CA THR A 83 7.07 6.59 -19.16
C THR A 83 7.71 5.82 -20.34
N GLU A 84 6.91 5.11 -21.14
CA GLU A 84 7.29 4.49 -22.42
C GLU A 84 6.91 5.36 -23.63
#